data_AF-A0A6S7JVL5-F1
#
_entry.id   AF-A0A6S7JVL5-F1
#
_cell.length_a   1.000
_cell.length_b   1.000
_cell.length_c   1.000
_cell.angle_alpha   90.00
_cell.angle_beta   90.00
_cell.angle_gamma   90.00
#
_symmetry.space_group_name_H-M   'P 1'
#
loop_
_entity.id
_entity.type
_entity.pdbx_description
1 polymer ?
#
loop_
_entity_poly.entity_id
_entity_poly.type
_entity_poly.pdbx_seq_one_letter_code
_entity_poly.pdbx_strand_id
1 'polypeptide(L)'
;MAKRGETWSDDEVLALISIWSQESILKMLATSRKNKDIYGKMSAKLETLGFQRDFTQCRTKVKHLKTTYKKYKDALARSGAARVKEPKFFEQLDVFLGDQPEATGIDAAIDTLSSSISEETENKSDLG
;
A
#
# COMPACT_ATOMS: atom_id res chain seq x y z
N MET A 1 -19.51 -7.42 3.63
CA MET A 1 -19.56 -6.06 4.21
C MET A 1 -18.16 -5.65 4.62
N ALA A 2 -17.53 -4.67 3.97
CA ALA A 2 -16.22 -4.17 4.41
C ALA A 2 -16.43 -3.17 5.57
N LYS A 3 -15.91 -3.48 6.76
CA LYS A 3 -15.93 -2.56 7.90
C LYS A 3 -15.14 -1.31 7.55
N ARG A 4 -15.82 -0.15 7.52
CA ARG A 4 -15.19 1.16 7.46
C ARG A 4 -14.41 1.37 8.76
N GLY A 5 -13.10 1.58 8.65
CA GLY A 5 -12.29 2.13 9.74
C GLY A 5 -11.63 1.13 10.68
N GLU A 6 -11.22 -0.05 10.21
CA GLU A 6 -10.35 -0.88 11.04
C GLU A 6 -8.96 -0.24 11.11
N THR A 7 -8.63 0.25 12.31
CA THR A 7 -7.37 0.95 12.59
C THR A 7 -6.21 -0.02 12.46
N TRP A 8 -5.28 0.28 11.55
CA TRP A 8 -4.02 -0.44 11.47
C TRP A 8 -3.19 -0.14 12.73
N SER A 9 -2.80 -1.16 13.48
CA SER A 9 -1.85 -0.99 14.59
C SER A 9 -0.43 -0.77 14.08
N ASP A 10 0.45 -0.22 14.91
CA ASP A 10 1.84 0.04 14.49
C ASP A 10 2.56 -1.29 14.15
N ASP A 11 2.34 -2.36 14.92
CA ASP A 11 2.87 -3.71 14.63
C ASP A 11 2.38 -4.26 13.30
N GLU A 12 1.10 -4.04 12.99
CA GLU A 12 0.49 -4.51 11.75
C GLU A 12 1.05 -3.76 10.53
N VAL A 13 1.29 -2.44 10.66
CA VAL A 13 1.94 -1.65 9.62
C VAL A 13 3.39 -2.09 9.42
N LEU A 14 4.12 -2.36 10.51
CA LEU A 14 5.50 -2.86 10.42
C LEU A 14 5.55 -4.24 9.75
N ALA A 15 4.63 -5.15 10.08
CA ALA A 15 4.51 -6.44 9.42
C ALA A 15 4.23 -6.28 7.91
N LEU A 16 3.31 -5.38 7.54
CA LEU A 16 3.02 -5.08 6.13
C LEU A 16 4.26 -4.54 5.41
N ILE A 17 4.98 -3.59 6.02
CA ILE A 17 6.21 -3.01 5.44
C ILE A 17 7.28 -4.09 5.28
N SER A 18 7.47 -4.96 6.27
CA SER A 18 8.43 -6.07 6.23
C SER A 18 8.12 -7.06 5.11
N ILE A 19 6.85 -7.40 4.89
CA ILE A 19 6.44 -8.25 3.76
C ILE A 19 6.64 -7.53 2.44
N TRP A 20 6.28 -6.25 2.38
CA TRP A 20 6.37 -5.44 1.16
C TRP A 20 7.82 -5.20 0.72
N SER A 21 8.75 -4.99 1.65
CA SER A 21 10.17 -4.74 1.37
C SER A 21 10.92 -5.97 0.86
N GLN A 22 10.28 -7.16 0.82
CA GLN A 22 10.87 -8.35 0.24
C GLN A 22 11.15 -8.13 -1.26
N GLU A 23 12.37 -8.40 -1.69
CA GLU A 23 12.82 -8.20 -3.07
C GLU A 23 11.90 -8.87 -4.10
N SER A 24 11.40 -10.08 -3.79
CA SER A 24 10.45 -10.79 -4.64
C SER A 24 9.12 -10.03 -4.82
N ILE A 25 8.59 -9.45 -3.75
CA ILE A 25 7.35 -8.66 -3.78
C ILE A 25 7.59 -7.36 -4.55
N LEU A 26 8.71 -6.67 -4.30
CA LEU A 26 9.07 -5.45 -5.03
C LEU A 26 9.22 -5.70 -6.54
N LYS A 27 9.95 -6.74 -6.95
CA LYS A 27 10.11 -7.13 -8.36
C LYS A 27 8.77 -7.49 -9.02
N MET A 28 7.93 -8.25 -8.33
CA MET A 28 6.60 -8.60 -8.86
C MET A 28 5.72 -7.35 -9.02
N LEU A 29 5.75 -6.42 -8.07
CA LEU A 29 4.99 -5.16 -8.15
C LEU A 29 5.49 -4.23 -9.25
N ALA A 30 6.78 -4.31 -9.61
CA ALA A 30 7.37 -3.51 -10.69
C ALA A 30 7.06 -4.08 -12.08
N THR A 31 6.91 -5.40 -12.20
CA THR A 31 6.79 -6.10 -13.49
C THR A 31 5.35 -6.44 -13.89
N SER A 32 4.41 -6.47 -12.94
CA SER A 32 3.02 -6.85 -13.20
C SER A 32 2.07 -5.66 -13.24
N ARG A 33 1.14 -5.66 -14.21
CA ARG A 33 -0.05 -4.79 -14.17
C ARG A 33 -1.21 -5.40 -13.37
N LYS A 34 -1.17 -6.71 -13.12
CA LYS A 34 -2.19 -7.45 -12.35
C LYS A 34 -1.68 -7.69 -10.94
N ASN A 35 -1.75 -6.64 -10.12
CA ASN A 35 -1.20 -6.67 -8.76
C ASN A 35 -2.10 -7.33 -7.72
N LYS A 36 -3.33 -7.73 -8.10
CA LYS A 36 -4.30 -8.38 -7.19
C LYS A 36 -3.69 -9.60 -6.50
N ASP A 37 -3.09 -10.51 -7.26
CA ASP A 37 -2.51 -11.75 -6.72
C ASP A 37 -1.32 -11.48 -5.80
N ILE A 38 -0.56 -10.40 -6.08
CA ILE A 38 0.57 -10.00 -5.25
C ILE A 38 0.06 -9.49 -3.90
N TYR A 39 -0.96 -8.61 -3.89
CA TYR A 39 -1.58 -8.17 -2.64
C TYR A 39 -2.30 -9.32 -1.91
N GLY A 40 -2.81 -10.32 -2.63
CA GLY A 40 -3.32 -11.56 -2.05
C GLY A 40 -2.24 -12.34 -1.32
N LYS A 41 -1.04 -12.47 -1.90
CA LYS A 41 0.12 -13.08 -1.22
C LYS A 41 0.53 -12.29 0.03
N MET A 42 0.48 -10.96 -0.04
CA MET A 42 0.81 -10.11 1.12
C MET A 42 -0.22 -10.29 2.25
N SER A 43 -1.51 -10.33 1.89
CA SER A 43 -2.63 -10.61 2.80
C SER A 43 -2.46 -11.96 3.50
N ALA A 44 -2.19 -13.03 2.75
CA ALA A 44 -1.95 -14.36 3.32
C ALA A 44 -0.75 -14.38 4.28
N LYS A 45 0.33 -13.65 3.97
CA LYS A 45 1.47 -13.53 4.88
C LYS A 45 1.12 -12.75 6.15
N LEU A 46 0.34 -11.69 6.07
CA LEU A 46 -0.15 -10.98 7.26
C LEU A 46 -1.02 -11.91 8.13
N GLU A 47 -1.85 -12.74 7.49
CA GLU A 47 -2.69 -13.70 8.18
C GLU A 47 -1.87 -14.70 9.01
N THR A 48 -0.76 -15.20 8.45
CA THR A 48 0.17 -16.11 9.18
C THR A 48 0.82 -15.46 10.40
N LEU A 49 0.87 -14.12 10.44
CA LEU A 49 1.36 -13.34 11.58
C LEU A 49 0.24 -12.96 12.57
N GLY A 50 -1.00 -13.39 12.32
CA GLY A 50 -2.17 -13.10 13.15
C GLY A 50 -2.93 -11.84 12.74
N PHE A 51 -2.56 -11.19 11.63
CA PHE A 51 -3.20 -9.97 11.15
C PHE A 51 -4.16 -10.25 10.00
N GLN A 52 -5.46 -10.16 10.28
CA GLN A 52 -6.53 -10.46 9.33
C GLN A 52 -6.78 -9.24 8.41
N ARG A 53 -6.15 -9.24 7.24
CA ARG A 53 -6.28 -8.15 6.24
C ARG A 53 -6.53 -8.68 4.85
N ASP A 54 -7.53 -8.14 4.17
CA ASP A 54 -7.80 -8.44 2.76
C ASP A 54 -6.77 -7.76 1.83
N PHE A 55 -6.62 -8.30 0.62
CA PHE A 55 -5.74 -7.74 -0.41
C PHE A 55 -6.09 -6.27 -0.72
N THR A 56 -7.37 -5.90 -0.70
CA THR A 56 -7.83 -4.52 -0.95
C THR A 56 -7.36 -3.57 0.15
N GLN A 57 -7.37 -4.02 1.40
CA GLN A 57 -6.89 -3.26 2.56
C GLN A 57 -5.37 -3.10 2.47
N CYS A 58 -4.64 -4.17 2.16
CA CYS A 58 -3.19 -4.14 1.95
C CYS A 58 -2.81 -3.14 0.86
N ARG A 59 -3.48 -3.20 -0.31
CA ARG A 59 -3.25 -2.28 -1.43
C ARG A 59 -3.49 -0.82 -1.03
N THR A 60 -4.61 -0.56 -0.36
CA THR A 60 -4.96 0.79 0.11
C THR A 60 -3.90 1.33 1.08
N LYS A 61 -3.46 0.49 2.02
CA LYS A 61 -2.45 0.88 3.01
C LYS A 61 -1.08 1.13 2.37
N VAL A 62 -0.63 0.27 1.46
CA VAL A 62 0.62 0.47 0.69
C VAL A 62 0.56 1.76 -0.12
N LYS A 63 -0.56 2.03 -0.80
CA LYS A 63 -0.76 3.30 -1.54
C LYS A 63 -0.65 4.51 -0.62
N HIS A 64 -1.26 4.44 0.57
CA HIS A 64 -1.17 5.51 1.57
C HIS A 64 0.28 5.72 2.05
N LEU A 65 0.99 4.65 2.41
CA LEU A 65 2.39 4.71 2.86
C LEU A 65 3.29 5.35 1.79
N LYS A 66 3.19 4.89 0.53
CA LYS A 66 3.92 5.49 -0.61
C LYS A 66 3.64 6.98 -0.77
N THR A 67 2.37 7.36 -0.68
CA THR A 67 1.93 8.75 -0.86
C THR A 67 2.47 9.65 0.25
N THR A 68 2.39 9.19 1.50
CA THR A 68 2.88 9.94 2.66
C THR A 68 4.41 10.10 2.61
N TYR A 69 5.14 9.03 2.28
CA TYR A 69 6.58 9.08 2.08
C TYR A 69 6.98 10.08 0.99
N LYS A 70 6.35 10.01 -0.19
CA LYS A 70 6.64 10.93 -1.31
C LYS A 70 6.34 12.38 -0.94
N LYS A 71 5.18 12.65 -0.34
CA LYS A 71 4.82 14.00 0.11
C LYS A 71 5.84 14.58 1.09
N TYR A 72 6.38 13.74 1.98
CA TYR A 72 7.43 14.14 2.89
C TYR A 72 8.74 14.44 2.16
N LYS A 73 9.23 13.56 1.26
CA LYS A 73 10.45 13.82 0.46
C LYS A 73 10.33 15.10 -0.38
N ASP A 74 9.17 15.31 -1.02
CA ASP A 74 8.88 16.52 -1.80
C ASP A 74 8.90 17.78 -0.93
N ALA A 75 8.33 17.72 0.28
CA ALA A 75 8.34 18.83 1.22
C ALA A 75 9.75 19.09 1.79
N LEU A 76 10.49 18.02 2.09
CA LEU A 76 11.87 18.06 2.58
C LEU A 76 12.78 18.74 1.56
N ALA A 77 12.67 18.40 0.28
CA ALA A 77 13.42 19.02 -0.81
C ALA A 77 13.09 20.52 -0.99
N ARG A 78 11.82 20.91 -0.80
CA ARG A 78 11.38 22.32 -0.97
C ARG A 78 11.68 23.23 0.23
N SER A 79 11.57 22.71 1.45
CA SER A 79 11.53 23.53 2.67
C SER A 79 12.63 23.21 3.69
N GLY A 80 13.42 22.16 3.45
CA GLY A 80 14.48 21.69 4.34
C GLY A 80 13.97 20.94 5.57
N ALA A 81 14.83 20.10 6.16
CA ALA A 81 14.48 19.16 7.23
C ALA A 81 13.87 19.82 8.48
N ALA A 82 14.35 21.01 8.85
CA ALA A 82 13.89 21.72 10.05
C ALA A 82 12.42 22.17 10.00
N ARG A 83 11.78 22.18 8.81
CA ARG A 83 10.41 22.69 8.62
C ARG A 83 9.38 21.60 8.36
N VAL A 84 9.79 20.34 8.23
CA VAL A 84 8.90 19.25 7.83
C VAL A 84 8.94 18.16 8.88
N LYS A 85 7.77 17.81 9.43
CA LYS A 85 7.64 16.70 10.36
C LYS A 85 7.77 15.38 9.61
N GLU A 86 8.69 14.53 10.07
CA GLU A 86 8.87 13.18 9.56
C GLU A 86 7.61 12.33 9.79
N PRO A 87 7.10 11.62 8.77
CA PRO A 87 5.95 10.74 8.93
C PRO A 87 6.34 9.47 9.69
N LYS A 88 5.35 8.85 10.34
CA LYS A 88 5.55 7.54 10.95
C LYS A 88 6.04 6.53 9.90
N PHE A 89 6.96 5.66 10.33
CA PHE A 89 7.59 4.61 9.54
C PHE A 89 8.48 5.09 8.38
N PHE A 90 8.92 6.35 8.40
CA PHE A 90 9.74 6.91 7.34
C PHE A 90 11.03 6.11 7.14
N GLU A 91 11.79 5.85 8.20
CA GLU A 91 13.05 5.10 8.12
C GLU A 91 12.86 3.72 7.47
N GLN A 92 11.82 2.97 7.87
CA GLN A 92 11.53 1.65 7.32
C GLN A 92 11.14 1.71 5.83
N LEU A 93 10.53 2.82 5.39
CA LEU A 93 10.18 3.05 3.99
C LEU A 93 11.39 3.54 3.17
N ASP A 94 12.23 4.41 3.72
CA ASP A 94 13.39 5.00 3.04
C ASP A 94 14.43 3.92 2.69
N VAL A 95 14.55 2.85 3.50
CA VAL A 95 15.44 1.70 3.24
C VAL A 95 15.26 1.08 1.84
N PHE A 96 14.05 1.04 1.30
CA PHE A 96 13.80 0.39 -0.01
C PHE A 96 13.11 1.31 -1.03
N LEU A 97 12.59 2.46 -0.60
CA LEU A 97 12.05 3.49 -1.49
C LEU A 97 13.05 4.63 -1.76
N GLY A 98 14.08 4.79 -0.92
CA GLY A 98 15.11 5.83 -1.05
C GLY A 98 16.13 5.51 -2.14
N ASP A 99 16.45 4.22 -2.34
CA ASP A 99 17.43 3.74 -3.33
C ASP A 99 16.87 3.63 -4.77
N GLN A 100 15.62 4.05 -5.00
CA GLN A 100 15.07 4.09 -6.35
C GLN A 100 15.54 5.37 -7.07
N PRO A 101 16.33 5.27 -8.17
CA PRO A 101 16.84 6.45 -8.86
C PRO A 101 15.67 7.31 -9.34
N GLU A 102 15.71 8.59 -8.98
CA GLU A 102 14.68 9.61 -9.16
C GLU A 102 14.34 9.95 -10.64
N ALA A 103 14.82 9.13 -11.59
CA ALA A 103 14.85 9.38 -13.03
C ALA A 103 14.00 8.42 -13.90
N THR A 104 13.05 7.68 -13.31
CA THR A 104 11.95 7.08 -14.09
C THR A 104 10.64 7.69 -13.61
N GLY A 105 10.07 8.57 -14.43
CA GLY A 105 8.82 9.25 -14.15
C GLY A 105 7.69 8.25 -13.87
N ILE A 106 7.42 7.96 -12.60
CA ILE A 106 6.12 7.56 -12.02
C ILE A 106 5.18 6.85 -13.00
N ASP A 107 5.60 5.72 -13.56
CA ASP A 107 4.91 4.98 -14.64
C ASP A 107 3.67 4.20 -14.17
N ALA A 108 2.74 4.92 -13.57
CA ALA A 108 1.33 4.90 -13.99
C ALA A 108 0.53 5.76 -13.00
N ALA A 109 0.66 7.09 -13.09
CA ALA A 109 -0.30 8.07 -12.57
C ALA A 109 -1.23 7.54 -11.44
N ILE A 110 -0.68 7.26 -10.25
CA ILE A 110 -1.37 6.94 -8.97
C ILE A 110 -2.53 5.88 -8.96
N ASP A 111 -2.91 5.18 -10.05
CA ASP A 111 -4.16 4.36 -10.23
C ASP A 111 -5.34 5.12 -10.89
N THR A 112 -5.09 6.06 -11.81
CA THR A 112 -6.10 7.08 -12.19
C THR A 112 -7.28 6.65 -13.09
N LEU A 113 -7.43 5.44 -13.67
CA LEU A 113 -8.56 5.21 -14.61
C LEU A 113 -9.39 3.91 -14.53
N SER A 114 -9.23 2.99 -13.57
CA SER A 114 -10.17 1.85 -13.48
C SER A 114 -10.16 1.24 -12.08
N SER A 115 -11.26 1.14 -11.34
CA SER A 115 -12.65 1.02 -11.78
C SER A 115 -13.53 1.95 -10.96
N SER A 116 -13.98 3.05 -11.57
CA SER A 116 -15.36 3.47 -11.34
C SER A 116 -16.25 2.25 -11.64
N ILE A 117 -17.34 2.07 -10.88
CA ILE A 117 -18.39 1.07 -11.09
C ILE A 117 -18.09 -0.31 -10.49
N SER A 118 -18.70 -0.58 -9.33
CA SER A 118 -19.39 -1.85 -9.16
C SER A 118 -20.87 -1.49 -9.01
N GLU A 119 -21.54 -1.43 -10.16
CA GLU A 119 -22.98 -1.58 -10.29
C GLU A 119 -23.38 -2.91 -9.62
N GLU A 120 -24.36 -2.77 -8.72
CA GLU A 120 -25.54 -3.61 -8.57
C GLU A 120 -25.46 -5.02 -9.19
N THR A 121 -25.46 -6.04 -8.34
CA THR A 121 -26.19 -7.28 -8.63
C THR A 121 -26.96 -7.69 -7.38
N GLU A 122 -28.26 -7.44 -7.45
CA GLU A 122 -29.31 -8.15 -6.76
C GLU A 122 -29.11 -9.66 -6.96
N ASN A 123 -28.98 -10.41 -5.87
CA ASN A 123 -29.46 -11.79 -5.83
C ASN A 123 -29.77 -12.17 -4.38
N LYS A 124 -30.98 -11.82 -3.93
CA LYS A 124 -31.57 -12.36 -2.70
C LYS A 124 -32.33 -13.63 -3.10
N SER A 125 -31.62 -14.75 -3.22
CA SER A 125 -32.25 -16.07 -3.25
C SER A 125 -32.55 -16.53 -1.83
N ASP A 126 -33.83 -16.50 -1.51
CA ASP A 126 -34.65 -17.58 -0.94
C ASP A 126 -34.35 -18.19 0.45
N LEU A 127 -35.46 -18.23 1.20
CA LEU A 127 -35.95 -19.24 2.14
C LEU A 127 -35.64 -19.14 3.64
N GLY A 128 -36.74 -18.99 4.39
CA GLY A 128 -36.87 -19.04 5.84
C GLY A 128 -38.11 -18.31 6.30
#